data_AF-A0A847CCL1-F1
#
_entry.id   AF-A0A847CCL1-F1
#
_cell.length_a   1.000
_cell.length_b   1.000
_cell.length_c   1.000
_cell.angle_alpha   90.00
_cell.angle_beta   90.00
_cell.angle_gamma   90.00
#
_symmetry.space_group_name_H-M   'P 1'
#
loop_
_entity.id
_entity.type
_entity.pdbx_description
1 polymer ?
#
loop_
_entity_poly.entity_id
_entity_poly.type
_entity_poly.pdbx_seq_one_letter_code
_entity_poly.pdbx_strand_id
1 'polypeptide(L)'
;SEEGEFATKYLGPTFEKSNLSDIKILVWDHNRNILAERFFESMKSENADKYIAGAAFHWYSGDQYSNLKKVSEAYPQKEFIFSEGCVEGGSRNGAWFTGERYAHNIINDLNNGCTAWIDWNILLDMKGGPNHVNNFCDAPILADEDSGKIHIQSSFYYIGHFSRFIKKGAVHIKSTMSSFMTPATADGKMGNTMENTAFINPDGKIILVVSNRTEADMVYILNEVKKDEKTILVCPPRSIQTLIIKK
;
A
#
# COMPACT_ATOMS: atom_id res chain seq x y z
N SER A 1 -8.38 9.57 -23.60
CA SER A 1 -7.10 10.27 -23.34
C SER A 1 -6.01 9.88 -24.34
N GLU A 2 -4.99 10.72 -24.53
CA GLU A 2 -3.77 10.36 -25.30
C GLU A 2 -3.10 9.09 -24.77
N GLU A 3 -3.02 8.95 -23.44
CA GLU A 3 -2.49 7.75 -22.78
C GLU A 3 -3.28 6.48 -23.12
N GLY A 4 -4.61 6.53 -23.02
CA GLY A 4 -5.47 5.41 -23.37
C GLY A 4 -5.35 5.06 -24.85
N GLU A 5 -5.31 6.05 -25.74
CA GLU A 5 -5.07 5.81 -27.17
C GLU A 5 -3.69 5.20 -27.44
N PHE A 6 -2.64 5.67 -26.77
CA PHE A 6 -1.32 5.09 -26.87
C PHE A 6 -1.31 3.62 -26.44
N ALA A 7 -1.91 3.34 -25.28
CA ALA A 7 -2.02 2.00 -24.73
C ALA A 7 -2.76 1.05 -25.68
N THR A 8 -3.88 1.48 -26.28
CA THR A 8 -4.76 0.57 -27.04
C THR A 8 -4.48 0.52 -28.54
N LYS A 9 -4.04 1.62 -29.16
CA LYS A 9 -3.78 1.67 -30.62
C LYS A 9 -2.35 1.32 -30.98
N TYR A 10 -1.40 1.51 -30.05
CA TYR A 10 0.03 1.35 -30.33
C TYR A 10 0.66 0.26 -29.46
N LEU A 11 0.70 0.45 -28.13
CA LEU A 11 1.47 -0.42 -27.25
C LEU A 11 0.90 -1.84 -27.18
N GLY A 12 -0.39 -1.98 -26.90
CA GLY A 12 -1.09 -3.27 -26.82
C GLY A 12 -0.93 -4.11 -28.10
N PRO A 13 -1.28 -3.59 -29.29
CA PRO A 13 -1.06 -4.30 -30.55
C PRO A 13 0.40 -4.65 -30.82
N THR A 14 1.34 -3.81 -30.37
CA THR A 14 2.78 -4.09 -30.50
C THR A 14 3.20 -5.26 -29.62
N PHE A 15 2.70 -5.34 -28.37
CA PHE A 15 2.93 -6.48 -27.49
C PHE A 15 2.36 -7.77 -28.09
N GLU A 16 1.13 -7.75 -28.61
CA GLU A 16 0.53 -8.93 -29.25
C GLU A 16 1.35 -9.42 -30.46
N LYS A 17 1.72 -8.52 -31.36
CA LYS A 17 2.56 -8.86 -32.54
C LYS A 17 3.93 -9.39 -32.15
N SER A 18 4.41 -9.03 -30.97
CA SER A 18 5.72 -9.43 -30.45
C SER A 18 5.65 -10.66 -29.53
N ASN A 19 4.49 -11.33 -29.42
CA ASN A 19 4.24 -12.43 -28.48
C ASN A 19 4.49 -12.06 -27.00
N LEU A 20 4.15 -10.83 -26.62
CA LEU A 20 4.28 -10.28 -25.26
C LEU A 20 2.90 -10.00 -24.62
N SER A 21 1.84 -10.68 -25.07
CA SER A 21 0.47 -10.46 -24.60
C SER A 21 0.27 -10.73 -23.10
N ASP A 22 1.18 -11.49 -22.47
CA ASP A 22 1.15 -11.74 -21.03
C ASP A 22 1.64 -10.53 -20.20
N ILE A 23 2.29 -9.55 -20.84
CA ILE A 23 2.75 -8.32 -20.19
C ILE A 23 1.57 -7.36 -20.07
N LYS A 24 1.23 -7.03 -18.84
CA LYS A 24 0.13 -6.12 -18.50
C LYS A 24 0.52 -4.66 -18.72
N ILE A 25 -0.43 -3.88 -19.23
CA ILE A 25 -0.31 -2.42 -19.34
C ILE A 25 -1.15 -1.79 -18.23
N LEU A 26 -0.48 -1.01 -17.38
CA LEU A 26 -1.12 -0.17 -16.38
C LEU A 26 -1.02 1.28 -16.85
N VAL A 27 -2.14 2.01 -16.76
CA VAL A 27 -2.18 3.44 -17.07
C VAL A 27 -2.10 4.27 -15.78
N TRP A 28 -2.10 5.59 -15.92
CA TRP A 28 -2.04 6.61 -14.89
C TRP A 28 -0.66 6.81 -14.25
N ASP A 29 -0.16 5.84 -13.51
CA ASP A 29 1.14 5.84 -12.80
C ASP A 29 1.46 7.18 -12.12
N HIS A 30 0.48 7.72 -11.38
CA HIS A 30 0.63 8.98 -10.68
C HIS A 30 -0.28 9.06 -9.44
N ASN A 31 -0.40 10.25 -8.84
CA ASN A 31 -1.02 10.44 -7.55
C ASN A 31 -2.51 10.05 -7.47
N ARG A 32 -2.95 9.64 -6.28
CA ARG A 32 -4.34 9.21 -6.04
C ARG A 32 -5.39 10.32 -6.22
N ASN A 33 -5.01 11.60 -6.15
CA ASN A 33 -5.95 12.73 -6.17
C ASN A 33 -6.89 12.79 -7.38
N ILE A 34 -6.45 12.36 -8.57
CA ILE A 34 -7.28 12.31 -9.79
C ILE A 34 -7.26 10.95 -10.49
N LEU A 35 -6.83 9.89 -9.78
CA LEU A 35 -6.79 8.51 -10.29
C LEU A 35 -8.10 8.11 -10.97
N ALA A 36 -9.25 8.39 -10.34
CA ALA A 36 -10.54 7.99 -10.89
C ALA A 36 -10.90 8.69 -12.19
N GLU A 37 -10.72 10.00 -12.24
CA GLU A 37 -10.97 10.79 -13.45
C GLU A 37 -10.13 10.28 -14.62
N ARG A 38 -8.83 10.07 -14.36
CA ARG A 38 -7.84 9.73 -15.38
C ARG A 38 -8.00 8.29 -15.88
N PHE A 39 -8.24 7.36 -14.97
CA PHE A 39 -8.50 5.97 -15.34
C PHE A 39 -9.77 5.86 -16.19
N PHE A 40 -10.87 6.49 -15.80
CA PHE A 40 -12.12 6.47 -16.59
C PHE A 40 -11.93 7.09 -17.97
N GLU A 41 -11.14 8.15 -18.08
CA GLU A 41 -10.84 8.77 -19.37
C GLU A 41 -10.00 7.88 -20.28
N SER A 42 -9.04 7.11 -19.73
CA SER A 42 -8.27 6.12 -20.49
C SER A 42 -9.13 4.91 -20.90
N MET A 43 -10.11 4.52 -20.08
CA MET A 43 -11.03 3.43 -20.39
C MET A 43 -12.07 3.75 -21.48
N LYS A 44 -12.22 5.01 -21.91
CA LYS A 44 -13.05 5.38 -23.06
C LYS A 44 -12.43 5.02 -24.41
N SER A 45 -11.14 4.72 -24.45
CA SER A 45 -10.45 4.36 -25.69
C SER A 45 -10.94 3.01 -26.24
N GLU A 46 -11.02 2.89 -27.56
CA GLU A 46 -11.38 1.63 -28.22
C GLU A 46 -10.42 0.50 -27.79
N ASN A 47 -10.95 -0.69 -27.53
CA ASN A 47 -10.23 -1.86 -27.03
C ASN A 47 -9.53 -1.67 -25.65
N ALA A 48 -9.91 -0.65 -24.87
CA ALA A 48 -9.36 -0.45 -23.53
C ALA A 48 -9.51 -1.68 -22.63
N ASP A 49 -10.67 -2.34 -22.65
CA ASP A 49 -10.87 -3.54 -21.83
C ASP A 49 -9.92 -4.69 -22.16
N LYS A 50 -9.45 -4.77 -23.41
CA LYS A 50 -8.51 -5.79 -23.87
C LYS A 50 -7.08 -5.47 -23.45
N TYR A 51 -6.63 -4.22 -23.65
CA TYR A 51 -5.22 -3.87 -23.51
C TYR A 51 -4.85 -3.23 -22.17
N ILE A 52 -5.77 -2.53 -21.51
CA ILE A 52 -5.52 -1.88 -20.23
C ILE A 52 -5.87 -2.87 -19.11
N ALA A 53 -4.85 -3.36 -18.40
CA ALA A 53 -5.02 -4.28 -17.27
C ALA A 53 -5.53 -3.57 -16.00
N GLY A 54 -5.29 -2.27 -15.89
CA GLY A 54 -5.75 -1.43 -14.80
C GLY A 54 -4.89 -0.17 -14.67
N ALA A 55 -4.65 0.30 -13.45
CA ALA A 55 -3.90 1.52 -13.21
C ALA A 55 -2.84 1.38 -12.11
N ALA A 56 -1.73 2.08 -12.30
CA ALA A 56 -0.70 2.30 -11.29
C ALA A 56 -0.94 3.63 -10.57
N PHE A 57 -0.58 3.75 -9.30
CA PHE A 57 -0.77 4.98 -8.53
C PHE A 57 0.23 5.19 -7.39
N HIS A 58 0.38 6.46 -6.96
CA HIS A 58 1.32 6.92 -5.93
C HIS A 58 0.63 7.62 -4.75
N TRP A 59 1.33 7.85 -3.64
CA TRP A 59 0.78 8.50 -2.44
C TRP A 59 1.04 9.99 -2.26
N TYR A 60 1.79 10.67 -3.16
CA TYR A 60 2.37 11.98 -2.86
C TYR A 60 1.31 13.10 -2.69
N SER A 61 0.05 12.84 -3.09
CA SER A 61 -1.07 13.74 -2.86
C SER A 61 -1.81 13.53 -1.53
N GLY A 62 -1.47 12.50 -0.74
CA GLY A 62 -2.13 12.17 0.53
C GLY A 62 -3.28 11.16 0.39
N ASP A 63 -4.21 11.19 1.34
CA ASP A 63 -5.12 10.07 1.70
C ASP A 63 -6.33 9.87 0.76
N GLN A 64 -6.24 10.17 -0.54
CA GLN A 64 -7.40 10.07 -1.46
C GLN A 64 -7.82 8.63 -1.82
N TYR A 65 -7.89 7.74 -0.82
CA TYR A 65 -8.29 6.33 -0.94
C TYR A 65 -9.70 6.16 -1.55
N SER A 66 -10.58 7.16 -1.43
CA SER A 66 -11.90 7.15 -2.05
C SER A 66 -11.85 7.11 -3.57
N ASN A 67 -10.82 7.70 -4.21
CA ASN A 67 -10.63 7.60 -5.66
C ASN A 67 -10.23 6.20 -6.07
N LEU A 68 -9.35 5.55 -5.31
CA LEU A 68 -8.97 4.16 -5.51
C LEU A 68 -10.20 3.24 -5.38
N LYS A 69 -10.98 3.41 -4.31
CA LYS A 69 -12.22 2.67 -4.10
C LYS A 69 -13.20 2.83 -5.27
N LYS A 70 -13.37 4.07 -5.74
CA LYS A 70 -14.28 4.37 -6.85
C LYS A 70 -13.90 3.63 -8.14
N VAL A 71 -12.61 3.56 -8.47
CA VAL A 71 -12.17 2.81 -9.67
C VAL A 71 -12.23 1.31 -9.47
N SER A 72 -11.89 0.80 -8.27
CA SER A 72 -11.94 -0.64 -7.99
C SER A 72 -13.37 -1.18 -7.99
N GLU A 73 -14.33 -0.41 -7.48
CA GLU A 73 -15.75 -0.80 -7.51
C GLU A 73 -16.35 -0.71 -8.92
N ALA A 74 -15.92 0.27 -9.74
CA ALA A 74 -16.39 0.40 -11.11
C ALA A 74 -15.78 -0.63 -12.07
N TYR A 75 -14.55 -1.10 -11.80
CA TYR A 75 -13.81 -2.04 -12.63
C TYR A 75 -13.20 -3.19 -11.79
N PRO A 76 -14.02 -4.07 -11.19
CA PRO A 76 -13.55 -5.11 -10.27
C PRO A 76 -12.65 -6.18 -10.91
N GLN A 77 -12.63 -6.27 -12.24
CA GLN A 77 -11.79 -7.16 -13.02
C GLN A 77 -10.41 -6.57 -13.35
N LYS A 78 -10.16 -5.31 -13.02
CA LYS A 78 -8.91 -4.58 -13.32
C LYS A 78 -8.00 -4.53 -12.11
N GLU A 79 -6.70 -4.39 -12.36
CA GLU A 79 -5.67 -4.37 -11.33
C GLU A 79 -5.25 -2.94 -10.98
N PHE A 80 -5.47 -2.55 -9.72
CA PHE A 80 -4.98 -1.27 -9.20
C PHE A 80 -3.74 -1.54 -8.36
N ILE A 81 -2.61 -1.00 -8.77
CA ILE A 81 -1.31 -1.28 -8.16
C ILE A 81 -0.74 0.01 -7.61
N PHE A 82 -0.38 0.00 -6.32
CA PHE A 82 0.48 1.04 -5.79
C PHE A 82 1.89 0.79 -6.31
N SER A 83 2.36 1.63 -7.23
CA SER A 83 3.63 1.45 -7.94
C SER A 83 4.81 2.16 -7.28
N GLU A 84 4.56 3.24 -6.53
CA GLU A 84 5.62 4.06 -5.96
C GLU A 84 5.13 4.93 -4.79
N GLY A 85 5.96 4.99 -3.75
CA GLY A 85 5.94 6.03 -2.74
C GLY A 85 7.19 6.00 -1.88
N CYS A 86 7.55 7.15 -1.32
CA CYS A 86 8.67 7.30 -0.39
C CYS A 86 8.41 8.44 0.58
N VAL A 87 9.18 8.48 1.67
CA VAL A 87 9.23 9.67 2.53
C VAL A 87 10.19 10.67 1.89
N GLU A 88 9.67 11.87 1.64
CA GLU A 88 10.31 12.89 0.82
C GLU A 88 11.24 13.77 1.67
N GLY A 89 12.23 14.40 1.02
CA GLY A 89 13.10 15.39 1.65
C GLY A 89 14.30 14.79 2.40
N GLY A 90 14.86 13.72 1.85
CA GLY A 90 16.06 13.04 2.35
C GLY A 90 15.80 11.98 3.41
N SER A 91 16.89 11.36 3.86
CA SER A 91 16.86 10.25 4.81
C SER A 91 16.20 10.64 6.15
N ARG A 92 15.62 9.64 6.83
CA ARG A 92 15.03 9.76 8.17
C ARG A 92 15.60 8.68 9.09
N ASN A 93 16.92 8.56 9.10
CA ASN A 93 17.61 7.51 9.84
C ASN A 93 17.14 7.42 11.31
N GLY A 94 16.67 6.24 11.73
CA GLY A 94 16.17 5.98 13.08
C GLY A 94 14.78 6.55 13.39
N ALA A 95 14.12 7.22 12.44
CA ALA A 95 12.78 7.73 12.66
C ALA A 95 11.74 6.62 12.69
N TRP A 96 10.81 6.71 13.65
CA TRP A 96 9.74 5.73 13.81
C TRP A 96 8.52 6.01 12.91
N PHE A 97 8.22 7.29 12.69
CA PHE A 97 7.02 7.71 11.97
C PHE A 97 7.01 7.30 10.49
N THR A 98 8.18 7.01 9.92
CA THR A 98 8.25 6.55 8.52
C THR A 98 7.55 5.20 8.39
N GLY A 99 7.85 4.22 9.25
CA GLY A 99 7.10 2.98 9.35
C GLY A 99 5.60 3.17 9.50
N GLU A 100 5.18 4.05 10.41
CA GLU A 100 3.75 4.34 10.64
C GLU A 100 3.05 4.88 9.39
N ARG A 101 3.71 5.75 8.61
CA ARG A 101 3.18 6.24 7.32
C ARG A 101 3.06 5.11 6.29
N TYR A 102 4.03 4.19 6.24
CA TYR A 102 3.96 3.01 5.37
C TYR A 102 2.76 2.12 5.72
N ALA A 103 2.59 1.73 6.98
CA ALA A 103 1.43 0.91 7.35
C ALA A 103 0.10 1.61 7.10
N HIS A 104 0.01 2.91 7.40
CA HIS A 104 -1.20 3.69 7.14
C HIS A 104 -1.62 3.59 5.67
N ASN A 105 -0.69 3.81 4.74
CA ASN A 105 -1.00 3.74 3.32
C ASN A 105 -1.25 2.31 2.85
N ILE A 106 -0.40 1.34 3.22
CA ILE A 106 -0.59 -0.06 2.80
C ILE A 106 -1.96 -0.58 3.25
N ILE A 107 -2.34 -0.36 4.52
CA ILE A 107 -3.64 -0.81 5.04
C ILE A 107 -4.79 -0.18 4.26
N ASN A 108 -4.77 1.13 4.08
CA ASN A 108 -5.87 1.84 3.45
C ASN A 108 -5.93 1.59 1.94
N ASP A 109 -4.81 1.48 1.23
CA ASP A 109 -4.80 1.11 -0.18
C ASP A 109 -5.38 -0.30 -0.38
N LEU A 110 -4.90 -1.29 0.39
CA LEU A 110 -5.39 -2.67 0.33
C LEU A 110 -6.89 -2.77 0.64
N ASN A 111 -7.37 -2.02 1.65
CA ASN A 111 -8.79 -1.99 2.01
C ASN A 111 -9.69 -1.31 0.95
N ASN A 112 -9.11 -0.54 0.03
CA ASN A 112 -9.84 0.19 -1.01
C ASN A 112 -9.60 -0.38 -2.42
N GLY A 113 -9.12 -1.63 -2.55
CA GLY A 113 -9.02 -2.33 -3.83
C GLY A 113 -7.64 -2.35 -4.47
N CYS A 114 -6.60 -1.95 -3.75
CA CYS A 114 -5.21 -2.17 -4.18
C CYS A 114 -4.89 -3.68 -4.21
N THR A 115 -4.21 -4.09 -5.28
CA THR A 115 -3.88 -5.50 -5.56
C THR A 115 -2.40 -5.84 -5.34
N ALA A 116 -1.52 -4.84 -5.36
CA ALA A 116 -0.09 -4.96 -5.10
C ALA A 116 0.49 -3.62 -4.64
N TRP A 117 1.54 -3.66 -3.81
CA TRP A 117 2.18 -2.47 -3.23
C TRP A 117 3.69 -2.54 -3.40
N ILE A 118 4.27 -1.53 -4.05
CA ILE A 118 5.67 -1.47 -4.44
C ILE A 118 6.30 -0.20 -3.84
N ASP A 119 7.36 -0.39 -3.06
CA ASP A 119 8.16 0.71 -2.51
C ASP A 119 9.08 1.33 -3.58
N TRP A 120 9.61 2.52 -3.32
CA TRP A 120 10.47 3.22 -4.26
C TRP A 120 11.92 2.70 -4.29
N ASN A 121 12.83 3.35 -3.55
CA ASN A 121 14.23 2.91 -3.50
C ASN A 121 14.42 1.87 -2.40
N ILE A 122 14.90 0.68 -2.78
CA ILE A 122 15.20 -0.40 -1.83
C ILE A 122 16.31 0.02 -0.84
N LEU A 123 17.29 0.79 -1.31
CA LEU A 123 18.46 1.23 -0.56
C LEU A 123 18.92 2.61 -1.05
N LEU A 124 19.31 3.49 -0.12
CA LEU A 124 19.91 4.80 -0.39
C LEU A 124 21.10 5.05 0.54
N ASP A 125 21.91 6.07 0.25
CA ASP A 125 22.95 6.54 1.16
C ASP A 125 22.35 7.26 2.40
N MET A 126 23.21 7.65 3.35
CA MET A 126 22.79 8.36 4.56
C MET A 126 22.17 9.75 4.32
N LYS A 127 22.28 10.32 3.12
CA LYS A 127 21.61 11.58 2.73
C LYS A 127 20.26 11.33 2.04
N GLY A 128 20.02 10.13 1.55
CA GLY A 128 18.84 9.79 0.75
C GLY A 128 19.08 9.89 -0.76
N GLY A 129 20.32 9.71 -1.21
CA GLY A 129 20.74 9.73 -2.61
C GLY A 129 21.50 8.46 -3.02
N PRO A 130 22.27 8.53 -4.12
CA PRO A 130 22.47 9.69 -4.98
C PRO A 130 21.22 10.04 -5.82
N ASN A 131 21.03 11.33 -6.10
CA ASN A 131 19.98 11.80 -7.02
C ASN A 131 20.54 12.95 -7.87
N HIS A 132 20.45 12.83 -9.20
CA HIS A 132 21.09 13.76 -10.14
C HIS A 132 20.52 15.19 -10.13
N VAL A 133 19.33 15.38 -9.54
CA VAL A 133 18.70 16.70 -9.32
C VAL A 133 18.54 17.04 -7.83
N ASN A 134 19.22 16.31 -6.95
CA ASN A 134 19.15 16.47 -5.49
C ASN A 134 17.74 16.31 -4.89
N ASN A 135 16.85 15.57 -5.54
CA ASN A 135 15.55 15.20 -4.97
C ASN A 135 15.71 13.98 -4.06
N PHE A 136 16.27 14.19 -2.87
CA PHE A 136 16.57 13.11 -1.92
C PHE A 136 15.31 12.60 -1.22
N CYS A 137 15.33 11.31 -0.87
CA CYS A 137 14.22 10.62 -0.19
C CYS A 137 14.77 9.69 0.89
N ASP A 138 13.90 9.21 1.78
CA ASP A 138 14.21 8.09 2.66
C ASP A 138 14.06 6.75 1.92
N ALA A 139 14.67 5.70 2.48
CA ALA A 139 14.51 4.32 2.03
C ALA A 139 14.43 3.36 3.23
N PRO A 140 13.82 2.18 3.10
CA PRO A 140 13.79 1.18 4.17
C PRO A 140 15.18 0.71 4.64
N ILE A 141 16.20 0.88 3.81
CA ILE A 141 17.57 0.54 4.11
C ILE A 141 18.47 1.73 3.74
N LEU A 142 19.29 2.20 4.68
CA LEU A 142 20.31 3.21 4.42
C LEU A 142 21.71 2.60 4.54
N ALA A 143 22.58 2.93 3.59
CA ALA A 143 23.98 2.55 3.61
C ALA A 143 24.85 3.73 4.08
N ASP A 144 25.63 3.49 5.12
CA ASP A 144 26.69 4.39 5.57
C ASP A 144 28.01 3.97 4.91
N GLU A 145 28.39 4.70 3.88
CA GLU A 145 29.61 4.45 3.10
C GLU A 145 30.88 4.69 3.90
N ASP A 146 30.86 5.61 4.88
CA ASP A 146 32.03 5.95 5.70
C ASP A 146 32.34 4.82 6.68
N SER A 147 31.30 4.24 7.30
CA SER A 147 31.47 3.15 8.28
C SER A 147 31.29 1.74 7.70
N GLY A 148 30.80 1.61 6.47
CA GLY A 148 30.46 0.34 5.82
C GLY A 148 29.25 -0.37 6.43
N LYS A 149 28.41 0.35 7.19
CA LYS A 149 27.25 -0.22 7.90
C LYS A 149 25.95 -0.03 7.14
N ILE A 150 25.01 -0.93 7.41
CA ILE A 150 23.63 -0.85 6.94
C ILE A 150 22.70 -0.52 8.10
N HIS A 151 21.84 0.47 7.90
CA HIS A 151 20.80 0.89 8.83
C HIS A 151 19.43 0.45 8.30
N ILE A 152 18.79 -0.49 9.00
CA ILE A 152 17.46 -0.97 8.66
C ILE A 152 16.43 -0.09 9.36
N GLN A 153 15.60 0.60 8.58
CA GLN A 153 14.65 1.60 9.09
C GLN A 153 13.33 0.98 9.55
N SER A 154 12.54 1.75 10.29
CA SER A 154 11.20 1.34 10.74
C SER A 154 10.30 0.93 9.57
N SER A 155 10.38 1.62 8.42
CA SER A 155 9.65 1.29 7.20
C SER A 155 9.94 -0.13 6.69
N PHE A 156 11.16 -0.64 6.80
CA PHE A 156 11.49 -2.03 6.43
C PHE A 156 10.70 -3.04 7.26
N TYR A 157 10.64 -2.83 8.57
CA TYR A 157 9.91 -3.70 9.48
C TYR A 157 8.40 -3.61 9.24
N TYR A 158 7.88 -2.40 9.06
CA TYR A 158 6.46 -2.17 8.79
C TYR A 158 6.01 -2.77 7.44
N ILE A 159 6.77 -2.61 6.36
CA ILE A 159 6.54 -3.34 5.09
C ILE A 159 6.59 -4.86 5.33
N GLY A 160 7.49 -5.32 6.22
CA GLY A 160 7.61 -6.71 6.64
C GLY A 160 6.34 -7.30 7.27
N HIS A 161 5.55 -6.51 7.99
CA HIS A 161 4.27 -6.94 8.58
C HIS A 161 3.22 -7.34 7.54
N PHE A 162 3.37 -6.89 6.29
CA PHE A 162 2.54 -7.28 5.16
C PHE A 162 3.24 -8.32 4.29
N SER A 163 4.39 -7.97 3.72
CA SER A 163 5.10 -8.76 2.69
C SER A 163 5.53 -10.16 3.16
N ARG A 164 5.87 -10.33 4.44
CA ARG A 164 6.28 -11.64 4.98
C ARG A 164 5.10 -12.56 5.21
N PHE A 165 3.91 -12.03 5.46
CA PHE A 165 2.76 -12.78 5.96
C PHE A 165 1.63 -12.92 4.95
N ILE A 166 1.34 -11.90 4.15
CA ILE A 166 0.36 -11.92 3.06
C ILE A 166 1.03 -12.51 1.82
N LYS A 167 0.55 -13.67 1.36
CA LYS A 167 1.15 -14.39 0.24
C LYS A 167 0.49 -14.02 -1.09
N LYS A 168 1.23 -14.20 -2.20
CA LYS A 168 0.67 -14.07 -3.54
C LYS A 168 -0.59 -14.95 -3.67
N GLY A 169 -1.68 -14.36 -4.17
CA GLY A 169 -2.98 -15.04 -4.28
C GLY A 169 -3.82 -15.02 -3.00
N ALA A 170 -3.38 -14.30 -1.95
CA ALA A 170 -4.23 -14.05 -0.79
C ALA A 170 -5.46 -13.22 -1.19
N VAL A 171 -6.59 -13.52 -0.57
CA VAL A 171 -7.87 -12.86 -0.83
C VAL A 171 -8.17 -11.93 0.34
N HIS A 172 -8.40 -10.64 0.05
CA HIS A 172 -8.85 -9.67 1.05
C HIS A 172 -10.20 -10.09 1.63
N ILE A 173 -10.34 -9.99 2.95
CA ILE A 173 -11.61 -10.22 3.62
C ILE A 173 -12.00 -8.98 4.42
N LYS A 174 -13.31 -8.76 4.52
CA LYS A 174 -13.85 -7.64 5.28
C LYS A 174 -13.46 -7.78 6.76
N SER A 175 -12.68 -6.83 7.25
CA SER A 175 -12.41 -6.60 8.66
C SER A 175 -12.88 -5.20 9.03
N THR A 176 -13.52 -5.07 10.18
CA THR A 176 -14.06 -3.79 10.67
C THR A 176 -13.60 -3.57 12.08
N MET A 177 -13.25 -2.33 12.40
CA MET A 177 -12.92 -1.91 13.76
C MET A 177 -13.77 -0.72 14.13
N SER A 178 -14.51 -0.88 15.22
CA SER A 178 -15.33 0.16 15.83
C SER A 178 -14.64 0.63 17.09
N SER A 179 -14.37 1.92 17.19
CA SER A 179 -13.93 2.57 18.42
C SER A 179 -14.99 3.54 18.90
N PHE A 180 -15.23 3.59 20.22
CA PHE A 180 -16.13 4.57 20.82
C PHE A 180 -15.41 5.90 21.10
N MET A 181 -14.14 5.84 21.50
CA MET A 181 -13.23 6.98 21.68
C MET A 181 -11.82 6.54 21.31
N THR A 182 -11.16 7.30 20.43
CA THR A 182 -9.75 7.07 20.08
C THR A 182 -8.92 8.31 20.45
N PRO A 183 -7.81 8.15 21.19
CA PRO A 183 -6.89 9.24 21.47
C PRO A 183 -6.37 9.87 20.18
N ALA A 184 -5.89 11.13 20.27
CA ALA A 184 -5.21 11.77 19.16
C ALA A 184 -3.96 10.98 18.73
N THR A 185 -3.65 11.02 17.45
CA THR A 185 -2.40 10.51 16.88
C THR A 185 -1.26 11.52 17.07
N ALA A 186 -0.01 11.02 16.99
CA ALA A 186 1.19 11.87 17.03
C ALA A 186 1.24 12.91 15.90
N ASP A 187 0.60 12.65 14.75
CA ASP A 187 0.49 13.57 13.61
C ASP A 187 -0.73 14.51 13.70
N GLY A 188 -1.44 14.54 14.84
CA GLY A 188 -2.56 15.45 15.08
C GLY A 188 -3.83 15.14 14.28
N LYS A 189 -3.86 14.03 13.53
CA LYS A 189 -5.06 13.58 12.82
C LYS A 189 -6.07 13.01 13.82
N MET A 190 -7.29 13.56 13.79
CA MET A 190 -8.46 13.03 14.51
C MET A 190 -9.12 11.91 13.68
N GLY A 191 -9.50 10.79 14.29
CA GLY A 191 -10.19 9.69 13.58
C GLY A 191 -9.91 8.29 14.14
N ASN A 192 -10.13 7.25 13.32
CA ASN A 192 -9.75 5.86 13.63
C ASN A 192 -8.22 5.75 13.62
N THR A 193 -7.62 5.85 14.80
CA THR A 193 -6.16 5.79 15.00
C THR A 193 -5.63 4.36 15.17
N MET A 194 -6.56 3.41 15.28
CA MET A 194 -6.31 2.01 15.06
C MET A 194 -6.73 1.67 13.63
N GLU A 195 -5.87 0.96 12.90
CA GLU A 195 -6.11 0.58 11.51
C GLU A 195 -5.90 -0.93 11.35
N ASN A 196 -6.65 -1.58 10.46
CA ASN A 196 -6.42 -2.99 10.18
C ASN A 196 -6.73 -3.37 8.74
N THR A 197 -6.17 -4.50 8.32
CA THR A 197 -6.55 -5.19 7.08
C THR A 197 -6.40 -6.69 7.28
N ALA A 198 -7.24 -7.49 6.61
CA ALA A 198 -7.28 -8.93 6.79
C ALA A 198 -7.34 -9.68 5.46
N PHE A 199 -6.66 -10.82 5.41
CA PHE A 199 -6.53 -11.65 4.22
C PHE A 199 -6.62 -13.14 4.55
N ILE A 200 -7.14 -13.93 3.62
CA ILE A 200 -7.00 -15.40 3.63
C ILE A 200 -5.89 -15.76 2.65
N ASN A 201 -4.82 -16.36 3.15
CA ASN A 201 -3.75 -16.89 2.30
C ASN A 201 -4.21 -18.16 1.54
N PRO A 202 -3.50 -18.56 0.46
CA PRO A 202 -3.80 -19.80 -0.26
C PRO A 202 -3.76 -21.07 0.61
N ASP A 203 -3.01 -21.05 1.71
CA ASP A 203 -2.95 -22.15 2.69
C ASP A 203 -4.12 -22.15 3.69
N GLY A 204 -5.08 -21.23 3.53
CA GLY A 204 -6.26 -21.10 4.36
C GLY A 204 -6.07 -20.35 5.69
N LYS A 205 -4.84 -19.93 6.03
CA LYS A 205 -4.60 -19.11 7.23
C LYS A 205 -5.13 -17.70 7.03
N ILE A 206 -5.72 -17.14 8.08
CA ILE A 206 -6.10 -15.73 8.12
C ILE A 206 -4.91 -14.92 8.63
N ILE A 207 -4.57 -13.87 7.91
CA ILE A 207 -3.57 -12.88 8.29
C ILE A 207 -4.32 -11.59 8.61
N LEU A 208 -4.20 -11.11 9.84
CA LEU A 208 -4.75 -9.84 10.28
C LEU A 208 -3.59 -8.92 10.67
N VAL A 209 -3.46 -7.79 9.99
CA VAL A 209 -2.51 -6.73 10.37
C VAL A 209 -3.27 -5.65 11.12
N VAL A 210 -2.77 -5.24 12.29
CA VAL A 210 -3.34 -4.19 13.13
C VAL A 210 -2.25 -3.16 13.43
N SER A 211 -2.52 -1.88 13.20
CA SER A 211 -1.61 -0.77 13.48
C SER A 211 -2.22 0.17 14.50
N ASN A 212 -1.51 0.44 15.59
CA ASN A 212 -1.82 1.46 16.58
C ASN A 212 -0.97 2.70 16.34
N ARG A 213 -1.59 3.80 15.94
CA ARG A 213 -0.91 5.09 15.69
C ARG A 213 -1.05 6.08 16.85
N THR A 214 -1.59 5.63 17.99
CA THR A 214 -1.76 6.44 19.20
C THR A 214 -0.54 6.34 20.12
N GLU A 215 -0.45 7.28 21.05
CA GLU A 215 0.53 7.29 22.14
C GLU A 215 0.08 6.46 23.36
N ALA A 216 -0.98 5.65 23.23
CA ALA A 216 -1.54 4.84 24.32
C ALA A 216 -1.60 3.36 23.94
N ASP A 217 -1.58 2.49 24.96
CA ASP A 217 -1.95 1.08 24.80
C ASP A 217 -3.40 1.00 24.33
N MET A 218 -3.63 0.25 23.25
CA MET A 218 -4.97 0.02 22.71
C MET A 218 -5.38 -1.42 22.94
N VAL A 219 -6.37 -1.62 23.80
CA VAL A 219 -7.01 -2.92 24.02
C VAL A 219 -8.07 -3.14 22.94
N TYR A 220 -8.03 -4.28 22.26
CA TYR A 220 -9.03 -4.66 21.26
C TYR A 220 -9.50 -6.10 21.45
N ILE A 221 -10.74 -6.35 21.02
CA ILE A 221 -11.34 -7.68 21.03
C ILE A 221 -11.35 -8.21 19.60
N LEU A 222 -10.66 -9.32 19.37
CA LEU A 222 -10.76 -10.07 18.12
C LEU A 222 -12.01 -10.95 18.18
N ASN A 223 -12.89 -10.77 17.20
CA ASN A 223 -14.11 -11.57 17.04
C ASN A 223 -14.17 -12.15 15.62
N GLU A 224 -13.96 -13.46 15.49
CA GLU A 224 -14.14 -14.16 14.22
C GLU A 224 -15.63 -14.45 14.02
N VAL A 225 -16.26 -13.96 12.95
CA VAL A 225 -17.72 -14.07 12.71
C VAL A 225 -18.26 -15.51 12.83
N LYS A 226 -17.43 -16.53 12.61
CA LYS A 226 -17.81 -17.95 12.64
C LYS A 226 -17.48 -18.67 13.96
N LYS A 227 -16.88 -17.99 14.94
CA LYS A 227 -16.54 -18.55 16.25
C LYS A 227 -17.12 -17.68 17.35
N ASP A 228 -17.64 -18.29 18.40
CA ASP A 228 -18.09 -17.56 19.60
C ASP A 228 -16.94 -17.15 20.53
N GLU A 229 -15.71 -17.54 20.20
CA GLU A 229 -14.52 -17.22 20.97
C GLU A 229 -14.10 -15.76 20.76
N LYS A 230 -13.89 -15.05 21.87
CA LYS A 230 -13.39 -13.68 21.89
C LYS A 230 -11.99 -13.68 22.48
N THR A 231 -11.03 -13.15 21.73
CA THR A 231 -9.66 -12.96 22.23
C THR A 231 -9.44 -11.49 22.54
N ILE A 232 -9.03 -11.19 23.78
CA ILE A 232 -8.65 -9.85 24.20
C ILE A 232 -7.15 -9.69 23.95
N LEU A 233 -6.77 -8.64 23.24
CA LEU A 233 -5.41 -8.35 22.84
C LEU A 233 -5.06 -6.89 23.14
N VAL A 234 -3.77 -6.61 23.28
CA VAL A 234 -3.24 -5.27 23.51
C VAL A 234 -2.28 -4.94 22.37
N CYS A 235 -2.49 -3.79 21.73
CA CYS A 235 -1.57 -3.22 20.75
C CYS A 235 -0.88 -2.01 21.40
N PRO A 236 0.44 -2.10 21.73
CA PRO A 236 1.18 -1.02 22.38
C PRO A 236 1.15 0.30 21.59
N PRO A 237 1.49 1.45 22.21
CA PRO A 237 1.60 2.73 21.52
C PRO A 237 2.46 2.62 20.27
N ARG A 238 2.07 3.31 19.21
CA ARG A 238 2.88 3.46 17.98
C ARG A 238 3.43 2.14 17.47
N SER A 239 2.60 1.09 17.43
CA SER A 239 3.05 -0.26 17.11
C SER A 239 2.22 -0.90 16.01
N ILE A 240 2.73 -2.01 15.48
CA ILE A 240 2.06 -2.82 14.47
C ILE A 240 2.16 -4.30 14.86
N GLN A 241 1.08 -5.03 14.65
CA GLN A 241 0.96 -6.45 14.96
C GLN A 241 0.45 -7.20 13.73
N THR A 242 1.01 -8.38 13.48
CA THR A 242 0.47 -9.31 12.48
C THR A 242 0.08 -10.60 13.17
N LEU A 243 -1.21 -10.91 13.13
CA LEU A 243 -1.80 -12.10 13.71
C LEU A 243 -1.96 -13.16 12.62
N ILE A 244 -1.49 -14.36 12.92
CA ILE A 244 -1.66 -15.54 12.06
C ILE A 244 -2.70 -16.43 12.74
N ILE A 245 -3.92 -16.38 12.24
CA ILE A 245 -5.05 -17.12 12.79
C ILE A 245 -5.21 -18.41 11.98
N LYS A 246 -5.03 -19.54 12.66
CA LYS A 246 -5.25 -20.87 12.07
C LYS A 246 -6.75 -21.13 12.01
N LYS A 247 -7.19 -21.68 10.89
CA LYS A 247 -8.56 -22.16 10.72
C LYS A 247 -8.79 -23.41 11.56
#